data_AF-A0AAI9WAN8-F1
#
_entry.id   AF-A0AAI9WAN8-F1
#
_cell.length_a   1.000
_cell.length_b   1.000
_cell.length_c   1.000
_cell.angle_alpha   90.00
_cell.angle_beta   90.00
_cell.angle_gamma   90.00
#
_symmetry.space_group_name_H-M   'P 1'
#
loop_
_entity.id
_entity.type
_entity.pdbx_description
1 polymer ?
#
loop_
_entity_poly.entity_id
_entity_poly.type
_entity_poly.pdbx_seq_one_letter_code
_entity_poly.pdbx_strand_id
1 'polypeptide(L)' 'MVEHEDVFNQKKTNAVEVKLATIAPGYVSGRPQLIFSGETIATLKTYPHMAHYTPSSNDRVMLIKGVVIGKIV' A
#
# COMPACT_ATOMS: atom_id res chain seq x y z
N MET A 1 -16.17 44.76 -4.76
CA MET A 1 -15.66 43.80 -3.76
C MET A 1 -15.71 42.45 -4.44
N VAL A 2 -14.59 42.00 -5.02
CA VAL A 2 -14.53 40.72 -5.72
C VAL A 2 -13.59 39.85 -4.89
N GLU A 3 -14.15 38.87 -4.21
CA GLU A 3 -13.41 37.90 -3.42
C GLU A 3 -12.63 37.00 -4.39
N HIS A 4 -11.31 36.97 -4.23
CA HIS A 4 -10.45 36.07 -4.97
C HIS A 4 -10.51 34.69 -4.33
N GLU A 5 -11.01 33.73 -5.10
CA GLU A 5 -11.03 32.31 -4.75
C GLU A 5 -9.60 31.75 -4.80
N ASP A 6 -9.07 31.31 -3.66
CA ASP A 6 -7.77 30.65 -3.55
C ASP A 6 -7.80 29.30 -4.26
N VAL A 7 -7.37 29.28 -5.53
CA VAL A 7 -7.16 28.05 -6.30
C VAL A 7 -5.95 27.31 -5.74
N PHE A 8 -6.20 26.29 -4.92
CA PHE A 8 -5.18 25.41 -4.36
C PHE A 8 -4.49 24.61 -5.47
N ASN A 9 -3.36 25.12 -5.96
CA ASN A 9 -2.54 24.47 -6.98
C ASN A 9 -1.80 23.26 -6.38
N GLN A 10 -2.36 22.05 -6.56
CA GLN A 10 -1.66 20.81 -6.21
C GLN A 10 -0.46 20.60 -7.15
N LYS A 11 0.71 21.11 -6.76
CA LYS A 11 1.99 20.68 -7.35
C LYS A 11 2.11 19.17 -7.17
N LYS A 12 1.98 18.43 -8.28
CA LYS A 12 2.25 16.99 -8.36
C LYS A 12 3.74 16.77 -8.10
N THR A 13 4.13 16.63 -6.83
CA THR A 13 5.45 16.15 -6.47
C THR A 13 5.58 14.73 -7.02
N ASN A 14 6.67 14.43 -7.72
CA ASN A 14 7.03 13.07 -8.16
C ASN A 14 7.40 12.17 -6.96
N ALA A 15 6.69 12.31 -5.84
CA ALA A 15 6.88 11.49 -4.66
C ALA A 15 6.44 10.07 -4.99
N VAL A 16 7.35 9.12 -4.79
CA VAL A 16 7.01 7.71 -4.89
C VAL A 16 6.14 7.37 -3.69
N GLU A 17 4.89 6.98 -3.96
CA GLU A 17 3.98 6.55 -2.91
C GLU A 17 4.48 5.24 -2.29
N VAL A 18 4.90 5.35 -1.03
CA VAL A 18 5.34 4.24 -0.18
C VAL A 18 4.29 4.03 0.90
N LYS A 19 3.81 2.80 1.04
CA LYS A 19 2.85 2.40 2.09
C LYS A 19 3.37 1.22 2.88
N LEU A 20 3.02 1.18 4.15
CA LEU A 20 3.28 0.05 5.04
C LEU A 20 1.99 -0.72 5.26
N ALA A 21 2.06 -2.04 5.14
CA ALA A 21 0.92 -2.91 5.32
C ALA A 21 1.33 -4.25 5.93
N THR A 22 0.33 -5.01 6.37
CA THR A 22 0.48 -6.39 6.82
C THR A 22 -0.27 -7.31 5.87
N ILE A 23 0.29 -8.46 5.52
CA ILE A 23 -0.43 -9.48 4.76
C ILE A 23 -1.56 -10.04 5.60
N ALA A 24 -2.76 -10.11 5.03
CA ALA A 24 -3.95 -10.57 5.74
C ALA A 24 -3.72 -11.96 6.38
N PRO A 25 -4.23 -12.20 7.61
CA PRO A 25 -3.96 -13.42 8.36
C PRO A 25 -4.48 -14.70 7.68
N GLY A 26 -5.50 -14.58 6.83
CA GLY A 26 -6.06 -15.69 6.04
C GLY A 26 -5.34 -15.98 4.72
N TYR A 27 -4.20 -15.33 4.45
CA TYR A 27 -3.45 -15.57 3.22
C TYR A 27 -2.84 -16.97 3.17
N VAL A 28 -3.06 -17.68 2.06
CA VAL A 28 -2.55 -19.05 1.83
C VAL A 28 -1.60 -19.11 0.64
N SER A 29 -1.97 -18.51 -0.50
CA SER A 29 -1.15 -18.52 -1.72
C SER A 29 -1.59 -17.43 -2.70
N GLY A 30 -0.76 -17.19 -3.72
CA GLY A 30 -1.07 -16.28 -4.82
C GLY A 30 -0.74 -14.81 -4.52
N ARG A 31 -1.72 -13.92 -4.74
CA ARG A 31 -1.55 -12.48 -4.47
C ARG A 31 -2.18 -12.14 -3.12
N PRO A 32 -1.44 -11.57 -2.17
CA PRO A 32 -1.99 -11.25 -0.85
C PRO A 32 -2.98 -10.09 -0.89
N GLN A 33 -3.99 -10.17 -0.01
CA GLN A 33 -4.70 -9.00 0.48
C GLN A 33 -3.86 -8.34 1.58
N LEU A 34 -3.99 -7.03 1.74
CA LEU A 34 -3.20 -6.24 2.67
C LEU A 34 -4.10 -5.56 3.70
N ILE A 35 -3.59 -5.36 4.90
CA ILE A 35 -4.16 -4.48 5.92
C ILE A 35 -3.20 -3.30 6.04
N PHE A 36 -3.61 -2.11 5.61
CA PHE A 36 -2.72 -0.95 5.68
C PHE A 36 -2.52 -0.49 7.13
N SER A 37 -1.38 0.15 7.39
CA SER A 37 -1.07 0.67 8.72
C SER A 37 -2.13 1.69 9.14
N GLY A 38 -2.81 1.43 10.26
CA GLY A 38 -3.94 2.23 10.75
C GLY A 38 -5.32 1.68 10.37
N GLU A 39 -5.39 0.68 9.50
CA GLU A 39 -6.61 -0.05 9.17
C GLU A 39 -6.68 -1.37 9.95
N THR A 40 -7.90 -1.87 10.14
CA THR A 40 -8.17 -3.18 10.78
C THR A 40 -8.75 -4.21 9.81
N ILE A 41 -9.21 -3.76 8.65
CA ILE A 41 -9.89 -4.58 7.65
C ILE A 41 -8.95 -4.79 6.47
N ALA A 42 -8.89 -6.02 5.96
CA ALA A 42 -8.12 -6.34 4.77
C ALA A 42 -8.73 -5.72 3.51
N THR A 43 -7.88 -5.34 2.57
CA THR A 43 -8.29 -4.85 1.26
C THR A 43 -9.08 -5.91 0.50
N LEU A 44 -10.13 -5.49 -0.21
CA LEU A 44 -10.81 -6.37 -1.18
C LEU A 44 -9.89 -6.75 -2.36
N LYS A 45 -8.97 -5.85 -2.71
CA LYS A 45 -7.98 -6.05 -3.79
C LYS A 45 -6.83 -6.93 -3.32
N THR A 46 -6.22 -7.64 -4.25
CA THR A 46 -4.98 -8.38 -4.06
C THR A 46 -3.82 -7.69 -4.77
N TYR A 47 -2.61 -7.81 -4.22
CA TYR A 47 -1.45 -7.07 -4.69
C TYR A 47 -0.39 -8.00 -5.30
N PRO A 48 0.22 -7.65 -6.44
CA PRO A 48 1.39 -8.35 -6.94
C PRO A 48 2.59 -8.13 -6.01
N HIS A 49 3.56 -9.02 -6.12
CA HIS A 49 4.76 -9.03 -5.30
C HIS A 49 5.97 -9.40 -6.15
N MET A 50 7.18 -9.08 -5.69
CA MET A 50 8.41 -9.45 -6.39
C MET A 50 8.62 -10.96 -6.39
N ALA A 51 9.13 -11.51 -7.50
CA ALA A 51 9.32 -12.95 -7.67
C ALA A 51 10.26 -13.59 -6.64
N HIS A 52 11.17 -12.81 -6.03
CA HIS A 52 12.13 -13.28 -5.04
C HIS A 52 11.61 -13.18 -3.60
N TYR A 53 10.43 -12.59 -3.40
CA TYR A 53 9.78 -12.52 -2.10
C TYR A 53 8.66 -13.55 -2.05
N THR A 54 8.67 -14.42 -1.03
CA THR A 54 7.57 -15.35 -0.79
C THR A 54 6.70 -14.78 0.32
N PRO A 55 5.47 -14.32 0.04
CA PRO A 55 4.62 -13.72 1.04
C PRO A 55 4.16 -14.78 2.04
N SER A 56 4.10 -14.43 3.32
CA SER A 56 3.49 -15.23 4.37
C SER A 56 2.40 -14.45 5.10
N SER A 57 1.46 -15.18 5.69
CA SER A 57 0.44 -14.61 6.56
C SER A 57 1.08 -13.79 7.68
N ASN A 58 0.52 -12.61 7.96
CA ASN A 58 1.00 -11.65 8.96
C ASN A 58 2.37 -11.01 8.68
N ASP A 59 2.96 -11.21 7.51
CA ASP A 59 4.19 -10.47 7.17
C ASP A 59 3.90 -8.97 7.10
N ARG A 60 4.75 -8.18 7.78
CA ARG A 60 4.81 -6.73 7.59
C ARG A 60 5.60 -6.42 6.34
N VAL A 61 4.98 -5.70 5.42
CA VAL A 61 5.50 -5.47 4.08
C VAL A 61 5.50 -4.00 3.68
N MET A 62 6.39 -3.68 2.75
CA MET A 62 6.42 -2.38 2.06
C MET A 62 5.75 -2.51 0.69
N LEU A 63 4.83 -1.59 0.42
CA LEU A 63 4.17 -1.44 -0.87
C LEU A 63 4.70 -0.17 -1.56
N ILE A 64 5.16 -0.32 -2.80
CA ILE A 64 5.61 0.79 -3.65
C ILE A 64 4.80 0.76 -4.94
N LYS A 65 4.09 1.85 -5.25
CA LYS A 65 3.26 1.97 -6.47
C LYS A 65 2.33 0.75 -6.70
N GLY A 66 1.79 0.16 -5.64
CA GLY A 66 0.89 -0.99 -5.74
C GLY A 66 1.57 -2.36 -5.88
N VAL A 67 2.90 -2.46 -5.70
CA VAL A 67 3.64 -3.72 -5.71
C VAL A 67 4.28 -3.96 -4.34
N VAL A 68 4.12 -5.17 -3.81
CA VAL A 68 4.77 -5.60 -2.58
C VAL A 68 6.23 -5.90 -2.87
N ILE A 69 7.13 -5.14 -2.26
CA ILE A 69 8.57 -5.25 -2.50
C ILE A 69 9.19 -6.34 -1.62
N GLY A 70 8.74 -6.45 -0.37
CA GLY A 70 9.22 -7.47 0.55
C GLY A 70 8.80 -7.21 1.99
N LYS A 71 9.20 -8.13 2.85
CA LYS A 71 9.06 -8.06 4.31
C LYS A 71 10.04 -7.05 4.90
N ILE A 72 9.61 -6.32 5.93
CA ILE A 72 10.40 -5.24 6.56
C ILE A 72 10.81 -5.49 8.02
N VAL A 73 10.36 -6.58 8.64
CA VAL A 73 10.74 -7.05 9.99
C VAL A 73 10.40 -8.52 10.12
#